data_AF-A0A2X3L5P0-F1
#
_entry.id   AF-A0A2X3L5P0-F1
#
_cell.length_a   1.000
_cell.length_b   1.000
_cell.length_c   1.000
_cell.angle_alpha   90.00
_cell.angle_beta   90.00
_cell.angle_gamma   90.00
#
_symmetry.space_group_name_H-M   'P 1'
#
loop_
_entity.id
_entity.type
_entity.pdbx_description
1 polymer ?
#
loop_
_entity_poly.entity_id
_entity_poly.type
_entity_poly.pdbx_seq_one_letter_code
_entity_poly.pdbx_strand_id
1 'polypeptide(L)'
;MSRSFSALIPGFLILSIFGIISWALSHYGSNFHQIIMDSISTPLASMGSVVGWAYVIFNSLLWFFGVHGSLALTALDNGIMTPWALENVALYQQ
;
A
#
# COMPACT_ATOMS: atom_id res chain seq x y z
N MET A 1 -10.29 -8.25 32.99
CA MET A 1 -9.23 -7.38 33.55
C MET A 1 -7.81 -7.96 33.34
N SER A 2 -7.52 -9.26 33.53
CA SER A 2 -6.14 -9.78 33.37
C SER A 2 -5.60 -9.85 31.94
N ARG A 3 -6.45 -10.01 30.91
CA ARG A 3 -6.01 -10.07 29.50
C ARG A 3 -5.36 -8.77 29.00
N SER A 4 -5.80 -7.62 29.49
CA SER A 4 -5.22 -6.32 29.10
C SER A 4 -3.85 -6.09 29.76
N PHE A 5 -3.68 -6.49 31.03
CA PHE A 5 -2.38 -6.46 31.71
C PHE A 5 -1.38 -7.48 31.13
N SER A 6 -1.83 -8.68 30.73
CA SER A 6 -0.96 -9.65 30.04
C SER A 6 -0.49 -9.19 28.66
N ALA A 7 -1.27 -8.36 27.96
CA ALA A 7 -0.89 -7.81 26.65
C ALA A 7 0.11 -6.63 26.75
N LEU A 8 0.31 -6.07 27.94
CA LEU A 8 1.14 -4.89 28.16
C LEU A 8 2.63 -5.17 27.96
N ILE A 9 3.13 -6.31 28.47
CA ILE A 9 4.53 -6.69 28.32
C ILE A 9 4.87 -7.00 26.84
N PRO A 10 4.08 -7.82 26.11
CA PRO A 10 4.29 -8.01 24.67
C PRO A 10 4.19 -6.70 23.87
N GLY A 11 3.20 -5.85 24.17
CA GLY A 11 3.03 -4.57 23.48
C GLY A 11 4.21 -3.62 23.70
N PHE A 12 4.71 -3.51 24.94
CA PHE A 12 5.88 -2.69 25.26
C PHE A 12 7.14 -3.15 24.52
N LEU A 13 7.37 -4.47 24.43
CA LEU A 13 8.50 -5.02 23.68
C LEU A 13 8.41 -4.69 22.19
N ILE A 14 7.23 -4.87 21.58
CA ILE A 14 7.00 -4.54 20.16
C ILE A 14 7.28 -3.06 19.92
N LEU A 15 6.67 -2.16 20.70
CA LEU A 15 6.86 -0.72 20.55
C LEU A 15 8.31 -0.29 20.76
N SER A 16 9.01 -0.89 21.73
CA SER A 16 10.42 -0.59 21.99
C SER A 16 11.30 -1.02 20.80
N ILE A 17 11.08 -2.23 20.26
CA ILE A 17 11.84 -2.73 19.11
C ILE A 17 11.58 -1.87 17.87
N PHE A 18 10.32 -1.66 17.50
CA PHE A 18 9.98 -0.83 16.33
C PHE A 18 10.37 0.64 16.52
N GLY A 19 10.34 1.15 17.75
CA GLY A 19 10.81 2.49 18.09
C GLY A 19 12.32 2.65 17.88
N ILE A 20 13.13 1.68 18.32
CA ILE A 20 14.58 1.68 18.07
C ILE A 20 14.88 1.60 16.58
N ILE A 21 14.18 0.74 15.83
CA ILE A 21 14.39 0.65 14.37
C ILE A 21 14.00 1.97 13.68
N SER A 22 12.88 2.58 14.07
CA SER A 22 12.45 3.88 13.51
C SER A 22 13.46 4.99 13.79
N TRP A 23 13.98 5.03 15.03
CA TRP A 23 15.04 5.98 15.41
C TRP A 23 16.32 5.76 14.60
N ALA A 24 16.74 4.52 14.41
CA ALA A 24 17.92 4.19 13.60
C ALA A 24 17.73 4.59 12.14
N LEU A 25 16.59 4.28 11.53
CA LEU A 25 16.26 4.68 10.16
C LEU A 25 16.29 6.20 10.00
N SER A 26 15.71 6.93 10.96
CA SER A 26 15.72 8.39 10.97
C SER A 26 17.14 8.97 10.99
N HIS A 27 18.11 8.27 11.60
CA HIS A 27 19.51 8.67 11.61
C HIS A 27 20.19 8.52 10.25
N TYR A 28 19.75 7.54 9.46
CA TYR A 28 20.16 7.36 8.06
C TYR A 28 19.35 8.22 7.07
N GLY A 29 18.53 9.16 7.56
CA GLY A 29 17.73 10.06 6.73
C GLY A 29 16.52 9.42 6.06
N SER A 30 16.11 8.23 6.51
CA SER A 30 14.96 7.51 5.99
C SER A 30 13.94 7.21 7.08
N ASN A 31 12.76 6.74 6.71
CA ASN A 31 11.78 6.20 7.62
C ASN A 31 11.10 5.00 6.96
N PHE A 32 10.35 4.23 7.76
CA PHE A 32 9.63 3.06 7.23
C PHE A 32 8.71 3.41 6.06
N HIS A 33 8.09 4.57 6.09
CA HIS A 33 7.22 5.03 5.02
C HIS A 33 7.99 5.22 3.71
N GLN A 34 9.11 5.93 3.73
CA GLN A 34 9.94 6.18 2.55
C GLN A 34 10.50 4.89 1.97
N ILE A 35 10.95 3.95 2.82
CA ILE A 35 11.44 2.64 2.38
C ILE A 35 10.35 1.88 1.61
N ILE A 36 9.13 1.87 2.12
CA ILE A 36 7.99 1.20 1.46
C ILE A 36 7.64 1.92 0.16
N MET A 37 7.63 3.25 0.16
CA MET A 37 7.35 4.02 -1.04
C MET A 37 8.37 3.69 -2.13
N ASP A 38 9.67 3.82 -1.85
CA ASP A 38 10.73 3.64 -2.84
C ASP A 38 10.85 2.19 -3.32
N SER A 39 10.65 1.22 -2.41
CA SER A 39 10.89 -0.20 -2.71
C SER A 39 9.67 -0.91 -3.30
N ILE A 40 8.45 -0.47 -2.97
CA ILE A 40 7.21 -1.16 -3.34
C ILE A 40 6.29 -0.24 -4.13
N SER A 41 5.91 0.91 -3.58
CA SER A 41 4.87 1.75 -4.19
C SER A 41 5.33 2.40 -5.49
N THR A 42 6.53 2.96 -5.56
CA THR A 42 7.11 3.57 -6.77
C THR A 42 7.25 2.57 -7.92
N PRO A 43 7.84 1.37 -7.75
CA PRO A 43 7.88 0.39 -8.83
C PRO A 43 6.48 -0.09 -9.24
N LEU A 44 5.54 -0.27 -8.31
CA LEU A 44 4.15 -0.60 -8.66
C LEU A 44 3.45 0.52 -9.43
N ALA A 45 3.65 1.78 -9.04
CA ALA A 45 3.10 2.95 -9.72
C ALA A 45 3.64 3.09 -11.14
N SER A 46 4.92 2.75 -11.36
CA SER A 46 5.52 2.71 -12.70
C SER A 46 4.84 1.71 -13.65
N MET A 47 4.20 0.68 -13.10
CA MET A 47 3.42 -0.31 -13.86
C MET A 47 1.96 0.12 -14.08
N GLY A 48 1.57 1.33 -13.68
CA GLY A 48 0.18 1.80 -13.71
C GLY A 48 -0.49 1.65 -15.08
N SER A 49 0.23 1.88 -16.18
CA SER A 49 -0.30 1.69 -17.54
C SER A 49 -0.63 0.21 -17.86
N VAL A 50 0.26 -0.71 -17.49
CA VAL A 50 0.07 -2.15 -17.71
C VAL A 50 -1.07 -2.67 -16.84
N VAL A 51 -1.11 -2.26 -15.58
CA VAL A 51 -2.16 -2.63 -14.63
C VAL A 51 -3.52 -2.06 -15.06
N GLY A 52 -3.56 -0.82 -15.53
CA GLY A 52 -4.78 -0.21 -16.06
C GLY A 52 -5.34 -0.94 -17.28
N TRP A 53 -4.47 -1.34 -18.22
CA TRP A 53 -4.89 -2.15 -19.36
C TRP A 53 -5.43 -3.52 -18.94
N ALA A 54 -4.72 -4.20 -18.02
CA ALA A 54 -5.18 -5.46 -17.46
C ALA A 54 -6.53 -5.31 -16.75
N TYR A 55 -6.73 -4.23 -15.97
CA TYR A 55 -7.99 -3.94 -15.29
C TYR A 55 -9.15 -3.86 -16.28
N VAL A 56 -9.02 -3.14 -17.40
CA VAL A 56 -10.08 -2.99 -18.40
C VAL A 56 -10.49 -4.35 -19.01
N ILE A 57 -9.51 -5.19 -19.32
CA ILE A 57 -9.76 -6.52 -19.93
C ILE A 57 -10.37 -7.47 -18.92
N PHE A 58 -9.77 -7.61 -17.74
CA PHE A 58 -10.25 -8.54 -16.72
C PHE A 58 -11.59 -8.10 -16.14
N ASN A 59 -11.86 -6.80 -16.01
CA ASN A 59 -13.17 -6.32 -15.58
C ASN A 59 -14.26 -6.80 -16.55
N SER A 60 -14.04 -6.64 -17.86
CA SER A 60 -14.99 -7.05 -18.89
C SER A 60 -15.11 -8.58 -19.01
N LEU A 61 -13.98 -9.29 -18.89
CA LEU A 61 -13.93 -10.75 -18.95
C LEU A 61 -14.62 -11.41 -17.75
N LEU A 62 -14.40 -10.89 -16.54
CA LEU A 62 -15.07 -11.37 -15.33
C LEU A 62 -16.57 -11.13 -15.41
N TRP A 63 -16.98 -9.97 -15.94
CA TRP A 63 -18.38 -9.65 -16.13
C TRP A 63 -19.07 -10.60 -17.13
N PHE A 64 -18.37 -11.05 -18.18
CA PHE A 64 -18.87 -12.09 -19.09
C PHE A 64 -19.24 -13.39 -18.36
N PHE A 65 -18.51 -13.75 -17.30
CA PHE A 65 -18.82 -14.90 -16.44
C PHE A 65 -19.79 -14.58 -15.29
N GLY A 66 -20.40 -13.40 -15.28
CA GLY A 66 -21.33 -12.95 -14.24
C GLY A 66 -20.67 -12.47 -12.94
N VAL A 67 -19.33 -12.31 -12.92
CA VAL A 67 -18.60 -11.76 -11.78
C VAL A 67 -18.46 -10.26 -11.95
N HIS A 68 -18.82 -9.48 -10.93
CA HIS A 68 -18.66 -8.04 -10.99
C HIS A 68 -17.16 -7.67 -10.93
N GLY A 69 -16.58 -7.40 -12.09
CA GLY A 69 -15.14 -7.20 -12.28
C GLY A 69 -14.53 -6.17 -11.33
N SER A 70 -15.15 -5.01 -11.15
CA SER A 70 -14.64 -3.98 -10.24
C SER A 70 -14.57 -4.43 -8.77
N LEU A 71 -15.51 -5.26 -8.31
CA LEU A 71 -15.48 -5.83 -6.96
C LEU A 71 -14.35 -6.86 -6.84
N ALA A 72 -14.20 -7.72 -7.85
CA ALA A 72 -13.14 -8.72 -7.90
C ALA A 72 -11.73 -8.11 -8.02
N LEU A 73 -11.62 -6.94 -8.64
CA LEU A 73 -10.35 -6.25 -8.90
C LEU A 73 -10.08 -5.08 -7.94
N THR A 74 -10.86 -4.95 -6.85
CA THR A 74 -10.72 -3.88 -5.85
C THR A 74 -9.30 -3.73 -5.30
N ALA A 75 -8.53 -4.83 -5.21
CA ALA A 75 -7.14 -4.78 -4.76
C ALA A 75 -6.23 -3.99 -5.72
N LEU A 76 -6.50 -4.03 -7.02
CA LEU A 76 -5.77 -3.24 -8.03
C LEU A 76 -6.16 -1.76 -7.94
N ASP A 77 -7.45 -1.48 -7.74
CA ASP A 77 -7.95 -0.11 -7.55
C ASP A 77 -7.28 0.57 -6.34
N ASN A 78 -7.30 -0.10 -5.18
CA ASN A 78 -6.75 0.47 -3.95
C ASN A 78 -5.22 0.42 -3.89
N GLY A 79 -4.61 -0.63 -4.45
CA GLY A 79 -3.17 -0.86 -4.34
C GLY A 79 -2.32 -0.13 -5.37
N ILE A 80 -2.86 0.11 -6.57
CA ILE A 80 -2.08 0.64 -7.71
C ILE A 80 -2.78 1.81 -8.40
N MET A 81 -4.05 1.67 -8.78
CA MET A 81 -4.71 2.69 -9.62
C MET A 81 -5.01 3.98 -8.85
N THR A 82 -5.41 3.90 -7.58
CA THR A 82 -5.67 5.08 -6.74
C THR A 82 -4.40 5.87 -6.44
N PRO A 83 -3.29 5.26 -5.95
CA PRO A 83 -2.02 5.97 -5.79
C PRO A 83 -1.52 6.59 -7.10
N TRP A 84 -1.62 5.87 -8.22
CA TRP A 84 -1.22 6.37 -9.53
C TRP A 84 -2.06 7.58 -9.98
N ALA A 85 -3.38 7.54 -9.78
CA ALA A 85 -4.24 8.68 -10.08
C ALA A 85 -3.90 9.90 -9.22
N LEU A 86 -3.59 9.71 -7.93
CA LEU A 86 -3.17 10.79 -7.03
C LEU A 86 -1.83 11.41 -7.45
N GLU A 87 -0.86 10.59 -7.85
CA GLU A 87 0.43 11.06 -8.37
C GLU A 87 0.23 11.89 -9.66
N ASN A 88 -0.60 11.42 -10.59
CA ASN A 88 -0.92 12.18 -11.80
C ASN A 88 -1.60 13.51 -11.48
N VAL A 89 -2.56 13.53 -10.55
CA VAL A 89 -3.22 14.79 -10.12
C VAL A 89 -2.20 15.75 -9.53
N ALA A 90 -1.25 15.28 -8.72
CA ALA A 90 -0.20 16.11 -8.16
C ALA A 90 0.72 16.73 -9.23
N LEU A 91 1.04 16.01 -10.31
CA LEU A 91 1.82 16.53 -11.43
C LEU A 91 1.12 17.70 -12.16
N TYR A 92 -0.21 17.67 -12.26
CA TYR A 92 -0.99 18.74 -12.90
C TYR A 92 -1.35 19.90 -11.96
N GLN A 93 -1.10 19.78 -10.66
CA GLN A 93 -1.34 20.83 -9.66
C GLN A 93 -0.08 21.65 -9.32
N GLN A 94 1.08 21.29 -9.89
CA GLN A 94 2.32 22.07 -9.85
C GLN A 94 2.35 23.13 -10.96
#